data_AF-A0AAV3RKN3-F1
#
_entry.id   AF-A0AAV3RKN3-F1
#
_cell.length_a   1.000
_cell.length_b   1.000
_cell.length_c   1.000
_cell.angle_alpha   90.00
_cell.angle_beta   90.00
_cell.angle_gamma   90.00
#
_symmetry.space_group_name_H-M   'P 1'
#
loop_
_entity.id
_entity.type
_entity.pdbx_description
1 polymer ?
#
loop_
_entity_poly.entity_id
_entity_poly.type
_entity_poly.pdbx_seq_one_letter_code
_entity_poly.pdbx_strand_id
1 'polypeptide(L)'
;MINNINSITPLIETDARSTPSAAGSFKPEDVNTLNESVPDYPEGFLERVADQGKIVEWAPQEKVLAHPAIACFLTHCGWSSVTESLSRGVPFLCWPSFGDQFHNQSYINDVWKAGLQLDLDENGSRSRDEIKNKILLLLSDGNFKENALKLKKMAEQTIGPDGSSFKNFEKFIMFLKN
;
A
#
# COMPACT_ATOMS: atom_id res chain seq x y z
N MET A 1 28.38 -37.48 -3.01
CA MET A 1 28.72 -36.09 -2.60
C MET A 1 27.53 -35.22 -2.99
N ILE A 2 26.61 -35.03 -2.05
CA ILE A 2 25.51 -34.06 -2.13
C ILE A 2 25.95 -32.87 -1.29
N ASN A 3 25.75 -31.64 -1.79
CA ASN A 3 25.50 -30.37 -1.06
C ASN A 3 25.44 -29.24 -2.13
N ASN A 4 24.25 -28.73 -2.48
CA ASN A 4 23.55 -27.58 -1.85
C ASN A 4 24.10 -26.20 -2.35
N ILE A 5 23.32 -25.16 -2.67
CA ILE A 5 21.88 -24.87 -2.53
C ILE A 5 21.53 -23.58 -3.32
N ASN A 6 20.31 -23.53 -3.86
CA ASN A 6 19.41 -22.40 -4.15
C ASN A 6 19.98 -21.05 -4.62
N SER A 7 19.87 -20.80 -5.93
CA SER A 7 19.58 -19.48 -6.47
C SER A 7 18.09 -19.44 -6.85
N ILE A 8 17.30 -18.65 -6.13
CA ILE A 8 16.02 -18.00 -6.48
C ILE A 8 15.36 -17.62 -5.14
N THR A 9 15.39 -16.34 -4.80
CA THR A 9 14.38 -15.74 -3.92
C THR A 9 14.31 -14.25 -4.26
N PRO A 10 13.37 -13.79 -5.11
CA PRO A 10 12.90 -12.42 -4.99
C PRO A 10 12.14 -12.33 -3.68
N LEU A 11 12.48 -11.34 -2.86
CA LEU A 11 11.84 -11.09 -1.56
C LEU A 11 10.32 -11.05 -1.74
N ILE A 12 9.70 -12.09 -1.18
CA ILE A 12 8.27 -12.31 -1.09
C ILE A 12 7.71 -11.28 -0.10
N GLU A 13 6.59 -10.68 -0.50
CA GLU A 13 5.53 -10.13 0.35
C GLU A 13 5.69 -10.42 1.86
N THR A 14 6.11 -9.44 2.64
CA THR A 14 5.85 -9.46 4.08
C THR A 14 4.45 -8.89 4.34
N ASP A 15 3.41 -9.67 3.99
CA ASP A 15 2.20 -9.71 4.83
C ASP A 15 2.61 -10.41 6.14
N ALA A 16 3.45 -9.72 6.92
CA ALA A 16 3.67 -10.06 8.30
C ALA A 16 2.44 -9.60 9.07
N ARG A 17 1.39 -10.41 9.01
CA ARG A 17 0.56 -10.69 10.18
C ARG A 17 1.43 -11.31 11.28
N SER A 18 2.35 -10.52 11.82
CA SER A 18 2.82 -10.63 13.20
C SER A 18 2.12 -9.51 13.97
N THR A 19 0.79 -9.64 14.10
CA THR A 19 0.07 -8.85 15.09
C THR A 19 0.67 -9.13 16.47
N PRO A 20 1.14 -8.12 17.23
CA PRO A 20 1.15 -8.27 18.67
C PRO A 20 -0.32 -8.45 19.08
N SER A 21 -0.61 -9.60 19.63
CA SER A 21 -1.91 -9.91 20.21
C SER A 21 -2.32 -8.82 21.23
N ALA A 22 -3.58 -8.40 21.11
CA ALA A 22 -4.42 -7.78 22.13
C ALA A 22 -4.11 -6.33 22.59
N ALA A 23 -5.07 -5.44 22.27
CA ALA A 23 -5.61 -4.41 23.17
C ALA A 23 -4.65 -3.41 23.87
N GLY A 24 -3.45 -3.19 23.33
CA GLY A 24 -2.53 -2.13 23.78
C GLY A 24 -2.52 -0.92 22.85
N SER A 25 -2.58 0.28 23.39
CA SER A 25 -2.22 1.50 22.66
C SER A 25 -0.79 1.37 22.11
N PHE A 26 -0.62 1.55 20.80
CA PHE A 26 0.70 1.57 20.12
C PHE A 26 1.63 2.55 20.83
N LYS A 27 2.79 2.07 21.32
CA LYS A 27 3.74 2.90 22.05
C LYS A 27 5.01 3.15 21.23
N PRO A 28 5.73 4.27 21.46
CA PRO A 28 6.97 4.59 20.74
C PRO A 28 8.05 3.51 20.82
N GLU A 29 8.08 2.75 21.91
CA GLU A 29 9.04 1.67 22.17
C GLU A 29 8.82 0.39 21.34
N ASP A 30 7.63 0.20 20.75
CA ASP A 30 7.32 -0.97 19.91
C ASP A 30 8.06 -0.94 18.56
N VAL A 31 8.78 0.15 18.26
CA VAL A 31 9.54 0.37 17.01
C VAL A 31 10.93 -0.30 17.04
N ASN A 32 11.44 -0.72 18.21
CA ASN A 32 12.86 -1.06 18.39
C ASN A 32 13.18 -2.53 18.72
N THR A 33 12.26 -3.48 18.51
CA THR A 33 12.52 -4.89 18.80
C THR A 33 12.10 -5.83 17.68
N LEU A 34 12.78 -5.73 16.53
CA LEU A 34 13.04 -6.86 15.65
C LEU A 34 14.49 -6.77 15.17
N ASN A 35 15.21 -7.88 15.29
CA ASN A 35 16.65 -7.98 15.10
C ASN A 35 16.92 -8.30 13.61
N GLU A 36 16.46 -7.44 12.71
CA GLU A 36 16.66 -7.57 11.27
C GLU A 36 17.70 -6.55 10.78
N SER A 37 18.49 -6.92 9.77
CA SER A 37 19.58 -6.12 9.23
C SER A 37 19.07 -4.73 8.83
N VAL A 38 19.59 -3.69 9.47
CA VAL A 38 19.34 -2.29 9.08
C VAL A 38 19.63 -2.17 7.58
N PRO A 39 18.68 -1.70 6.75
CA PRO A 39 18.91 -1.54 5.33
C PRO A 39 20.16 -0.68 5.09
N ASP A 40 20.99 -1.08 4.14
CA ASP A 40 22.22 -0.34 3.81
C ASP A 40 21.83 0.96 3.09
N TYR A 41 21.76 2.05 3.84
CA TYR A 41 21.45 3.37 3.32
C TYR A 41 22.73 4.09 2.89
N PRO A 42 22.69 4.91 1.81
CA PRO A 42 23.84 5.72 1.43
C PRO A 42 24.32 6.60 2.58
N GLU A 43 25.62 6.84 2.66
CA GLU A 43 26.24 7.65 3.72
C GLU A 43 25.53 9.01 3.88
N GLY A 44 25.23 9.36 5.13
CA GLY A 44 24.55 10.59 5.50
C GLY A 44 23.05 10.64 5.14
N PHE A 45 22.44 9.56 4.63
CA PHE A 45 21.04 9.59 4.17
C PHE A 45 20.06 9.80 5.32
N LEU A 46 20.22 9.07 6.41
CA LEU A 46 19.30 9.14 7.56
C LEU A 46 19.33 10.53 8.20
N GLU A 47 20.51 11.13 8.31
CA GLU A 47 20.72 12.48 8.83
C GLU A 47 20.06 13.54 7.95
N ARG A 48 20.13 13.38 6.61
CA ARG A 48 19.50 14.31 5.66
C ARG A 48 17.97 14.29 5.68
N VAL A 49 17.34 13.20 6.14
CA VAL A 49 15.87 13.04 6.09
C VAL A 49 15.21 13.05 7.47
N ALA A 50 16.00 13.13 8.54
CA ALA A 50 15.52 12.98 9.92
C ALA A 50 14.45 14.01 10.33
N ASP A 51 14.46 15.21 9.74
CA ASP A 51 13.49 16.28 9.98
C ASP A 51 12.34 16.32 8.96
N GLN A 52 12.43 15.52 7.87
CA GLN A 52 11.44 15.51 6.78
C GLN A 52 10.56 14.26 6.76
N GLY A 53 10.98 13.19 7.43
CA GLY A 53 10.25 11.93 7.40
C GLY A 53 10.66 10.96 8.50
N LYS A 54 9.95 9.83 8.55
CA LYS A 54 10.27 8.71 9.42
C LYS A 54 10.50 7.47 8.57
N ILE A 55 11.59 6.77 8.85
CA ILE A 55 11.88 5.47 8.27
C ILE A 55 11.69 4.45 9.39
N VAL A 56 10.79 3.50 9.16
CA VAL A 56 10.45 2.44 10.10
C VAL A 56 10.38 1.13 9.33
N GLU A 57 10.73 0.03 10.00
CA GLU A 57 10.63 -1.32 9.43
C GLU A 57 9.16 -1.72 9.23
N TRP A 58 8.31 -1.35 10.19
CA TRP A 58 6.88 -1.62 10.15
C TRP A 58 6.08 -0.41 10.63
N ALA A 59 4.94 -0.19 9.98
CA ALA A 59 3.97 0.82 10.38
C ALA A 59 2.57 0.22 10.41
N PRO A 60 1.67 0.69 11.31
CA PRO A 60 0.28 0.27 11.31
C PRO A 60 -0.45 0.88 10.11
N GLN A 61 -0.29 0.27 8.92
CA GLN A 61 -0.69 0.81 7.62
C GLN A 61 -2.12 1.35 7.61
N GLU A 62 -3.08 0.58 8.15
CA GLU A 62 -4.48 1.01 8.23
C GLU A 62 -4.65 2.33 9.00
N LYS A 63 -3.95 2.49 10.14
CA LYS A 63 -3.99 3.71 10.97
C LYS A 63 -3.29 4.87 10.28
N VAL A 64 -2.17 4.60 9.59
CA VAL A 64 -1.46 5.62 8.79
C VAL A 64 -2.39 6.12 7.69
N LEU A 65 -2.95 5.23 6.87
CA LEU A 65 -3.85 5.59 5.76
C LEU A 65 -5.14 6.27 6.22
N ALA A 66 -5.61 6.00 7.44
CA ALA A 66 -6.75 6.70 8.03
C ALA A 66 -6.44 8.13 8.48
N HIS A 67 -5.16 8.51 8.60
CA HIS A 67 -4.77 9.81 9.11
C HIS A 67 -5.00 10.91 8.06
N PRO A 68 -5.63 12.05 8.42
CA PRO A 68 -6.00 13.10 7.46
C PRO A 68 -4.79 13.80 6.81
N ALA A 69 -3.61 13.71 7.41
CA ALA A 69 -2.37 14.26 6.83
C ALA A 69 -1.81 13.42 5.66
N ILE A 70 -2.32 12.21 5.41
CA ILE A 70 -1.87 11.40 4.28
C ILE A 70 -2.47 11.94 2.99
N ALA A 71 -1.59 12.39 2.11
CA ALA A 71 -1.95 12.96 0.82
C ALA A 71 -2.00 11.91 -0.31
N CYS A 72 -1.08 10.94 -0.28
CA CYS A 72 -1.01 9.85 -1.25
C CYS A 72 -0.30 8.63 -0.65
N PHE A 73 -0.41 7.48 -1.33
CA PHE A 73 0.21 6.23 -0.93
C PHE A 73 1.03 5.62 -2.07
N LEU A 74 2.35 5.54 -1.89
CA LEU A 74 3.23 4.76 -2.74
C LEU A 74 3.12 3.29 -2.36
N THR A 75 2.70 2.44 -3.30
CA THR A 75 2.38 1.04 -3.02
C THR A 75 2.83 0.12 -4.14
N HIS A 76 3.10 -1.14 -3.79
CA HIS A 76 3.35 -2.21 -4.75
C HIS A 76 2.07 -2.76 -5.39
N CYS A 77 0.89 -2.21 -5.06
CA CYS A 77 -0.41 -2.60 -5.63
C CYS A 77 -0.88 -4.02 -5.25
N GLY A 78 -0.44 -4.58 -4.12
CA GLY A 78 -1.04 -5.78 -3.56
C GLY A 78 -2.49 -5.52 -3.13
N TRP A 79 -3.39 -6.47 -3.39
CA TRP A 79 -4.83 -6.25 -3.28
C TRP A 79 -5.29 -5.78 -1.88
N SER A 80 -4.70 -6.32 -0.81
CA SER A 80 -4.98 -5.88 0.56
C SER A 80 -4.65 -4.39 0.76
N SER A 81 -3.46 -3.96 0.33
CA SER A 81 -3.05 -2.55 0.41
C SER A 81 -3.92 -1.64 -0.46
N VAL A 82 -4.33 -2.13 -1.63
CA VAL A 82 -5.24 -1.40 -2.53
C VAL A 82 -6.59 -1.18 -1.86
N THR A 83 -7.19 -2.23 -1.30
CA THR A 83 -8.50 -2.16 -0.65
C THR A 83 -8.49 -1.28 0.61
N GLU A 84 -7.42 -1.29 1.41
CA GLU A 84 -7.25 -0.39 2.55
C GLU A 84 -7.21 1.08 2.11
N SER A 85 -6.33 1.43 1.18
CA SER A 85 -6.18 2.80 0.69
C SER A 85 -7.44 3.31 -0.02
N LEU A 86 -8.08 2.45 -0.81
CA LEU A 86 -9.36 2.73 -1.47
C LEU A 86 -10.43 3.07 -0.44
N SER A 87 -10.55 2.29 0.63
CA SER A 87 -11.50 2.51 1.73
C SER A 87 -11.20 3.77 2.55
N ARG A 88 -9.97 4.30 2.46
CA ARG A 88 -9.59 5.59 3.08
C ARG A 88 -9.65 6.77 2.11
N GLY A 89 -9.87 6.52 0.81
CA GLY A 89 -9.93 7.57 -0.22
C GLY A 89 -8.59 8.26 -0.42
N VAL A 90 -7.51 7.48 -0.36
CA VAL A 90 -6.13 7.95 -0.55
C VAL A 90 -5.67 7.61 -1.98
N PRO A 91 -5.22 8.61 -2.77
CA PRO A 91 -4.66 8.40 -4.10
C PRO A 91 -3.41 7.54 -4.10
N PHE A 92 -3.17 6.86 -5.22
CA PHE A 92 -2.11 5.86 -5.36
C PHE A 92 -0.94 6.35 -6.21
N LEU A 93 0.27 6.01 -5.80
CA LEU A 93 1.44 5.96 -6.67
C LEU A 93 1.89 4.50 -6.76
N CYS A 94 1.88 3.95 -7.97
CA CYS A 94 1.97 2.51 -8.21
C CYS A 94 3.38 2.09 -8.61
N TRP A 95 3.95 1.15 -7.84
CA TRP A 95 5.25 0.51 -8.06
C TRP A 95 5.12 -1.02 -7.92
N PRO A 96 4.42 -1.71 -8.84
CA PRO A 96 4.25 -3.15 -8.77
C PRO A 96 5.59 -3.89 -8.91
N SER A 97 5.63 -5.07 -8.29
CA SER A 97 6.80 -5.94 -8.24
C SER A 97 6.57 -7.26 -8.99
N PHE A 98 5.43 -7.94 -8.79
CA PHE A 98 5.16 -9.24 -9.43
C PHE A 98 3.66 -9.57 -9.51
N GLY A 99 3.32 -10.54 -10.38
CA GLY A 99 2.01 -11.19 -10.38
C GLY A 99 0.84 -10.27 -10.73
N ASP A 100 -0.23 -10.35 -9.93
CA ASP A 100 -1.48 -9.61 -10.10
C ASP A 100 -1.32 -8.10 -9.82
N GLN A 101 -0.23 -7.68 -9.16
CA GLN A 101 0.06 -6.29 -8.84
C GLN A 101 0.06 -5.37 -10.08
N PHE A 102 0.52 -5.88 -11.23
CA PHE A 102 0.48 -5.15 -12.50
C PHE A 102 -0.95 -4.94 -13.00
N HIS A 103 -1.84 -5.93 -12.81
CA HIS A 103 -3.24 -5.79 -13.15
C HIS A 103 -3.94 -4.80 -12.22
N ASN A 104 -3.67 -4.88 -10.91
CA ASN A 104 -4.19 -3.95 -9.93
C ASN A 104 -3.76 -2.51 -10.26
N GLN A 105 -2.51 -2.30 -10.67
CA GLN A 105 -2.02 -1.01 -11.17
C GLN A 105 -2.84 -0.50 -12.37
N SER A 106 -3.11 -1.33 -13.38
CA SER A 106 -3.93 -0.92 -14.53
C SER A 106 -5.34 -0.52 -14.12
N TYR A 107 -5.97 -1.23 -13.17
CA TYR A 107 -7.26 -0.79 -12.62
C TYR A 107 -7.18 0.58 -11.95
N ILE A 108 -6.15 0.82 -11.14
CA ILE A 108 -5.96 2.09 -10.43
C ILE A 108 -5.77 3.26 -11.41
N ASN A 109 -4.94 3.06 -12.43
CA ASN A 109 -4.53 4.12 -13.36
C ASN A 109 -5.57 4.34 -14.46
N ASP A 110 -6.01 3.27 -15.12
CA ASP A 110 -6.74 3.36 -16.39
C ASP A 110 -8.26 3.38 -16.16
N VAL A 111 -8.72 2.56 -15.20
CA VAL A 111 -10.15 2.38 -14.94
C VAL A 111 -10.64 3.39 -13.89
N TRP A 112 -10.03 3.39 -12.71
CA TRP A 112 -10.45 4.22 -11.60
C TRP A 112 -9.90 5.64 -11.66
N LYS A 113 -8.78 5.83 -12.36
CA LYS A 113 -8.10 7.13 -12.49
C LYS A 113 -7.85 7.78 -11.13
N ALA A 114 -7.49 6.96 -10.14
CA ALA A 114 -7.26 7.36 -8.75
C ALA A 114 -5.78 7.31 -8.37
N GLY A 115 -4.90 7.08 -9.34
CA GLY A 115 -3.46 7.03 -9.14
C GLY A 115 -2.66 7.10 -10.41
N LEU A 116 -1.34 6.99 -10.24
CA LEU A 116 -0.34 7.04 -11.31
C LEU A 116 0.64 5.88 -11.19
N GLN A 117 1.15 5.38 -12.31
CA GLN A 117 2.35 4.53 -12.32
C GLN A 117 3.64 5.34 -12.37
N LEU A 118 4.69 4.74 -11.82
CA LEU A 118 6.07 5.12 -12.07
C LEU A 118 6.61 4.39 -13.30
N ASP A 119 7.01 5.17 -14.29
CA ASP A 119 7.54 4.68 -15.56
C ASP A 119 9.04 4.34 -15.43
N LEU A 120 9.51 3.39 -16.25
CA LEU A 120 10.92 3.01 -16.31
C LEU A 120 11.65 3.95 -17.28
N ASP A 121 12.87 4.32 -16.91
CA ASP A 121 13.82 4.98 -17.80
C ASP A 121 14.44 3.97 -18.81
N GLU A 122 15.31 4.48 -19.67
CA GLU A 122 16.03 3.69 -20.68
C GLU A 122 16.87 2.54 -20.09
N ASN A 123 17.24 2.63 -18.81
CA ASN A 123 18.00 1.63 -18.08
C ASN A 123 17.11 0.68 -17.28
N GLY A 124 15.79 0.74 -17.46
CA GLY A 124 14.83 -0.06 -16.70
C GLY A 124 14.72 0.35 -15.23
N SER A 125 15.13 1.57 -14.87
CA SER A 125 15.12 2.10 -13.51
C SER A 125 14.06 3.18 -13.34
N ARG A 126 13.58 3.37 -12.10
CA ARG A 126 12.69 4.48 -11.75
C ARG A 126 13.54 5.60 -11.16
N SER A 127 13.68 6.69 -11.90
CA SER A 127 14.55 7.79 -11.50
C SER A 127 13.96 8.58 -10.32
N ARG A 128 14.83 9.31 -9.61
CA ARG A 128 14.40 10.24 -8.56
C ARG A 128 13.44 11.30 -9.10
N ASP A 129 13.73 11.81 -10.29
CA ASP A 129 12.92 12.86 -10.92
C ASP A 129 11.55 12.34 -11.32
N GLU A 130 11.47 11.09 -11.79
CA GLU A 130 10.20 10.42 -12.08
C GLU A 130 9.32 10.33 -10.81
N ILE A 131 9.89 9.84 -9.70
CA ILE A 131 9.17 9.76 -8.42
C ILE A 131 8.69 11.16 -7.98
N LYS A 132 9.58 12.16 -8.01
CA LYS A 132 9.25 13.52 -7.62
C LYS A 132 8.13 14.11 -8.49
N ASN A 133 8.24 13.98 -9.81
CA ASN A 133 7.31 14.57 -10.76
C ASN A 133 5.92 13.91 -10.66
N LYS A 134 5.85 12.57 -10.52
CA LYS A 134 4.58 11.88 -10.32
C LYS A 134 3.93 12.22 -8.99
N ILE A 135 4.69 12.38 -7.89
CA ILE A 135 4.16 12.87 -6.62
C ILE A 135 3.57 14.28 -6.79
N LEU A 136 4.32 15.20 -7.40
CA LEU A 136 3.85 16.57 -7.63
C LEU A 136 2.59 16.61 -8.50
N LEU A 137 2.53 15.80 -9.57
CA LEU A 137 1.34 15.67 -10.41
C LEU A 137 0.14 15.12 -9.62
N LEU A 138 0.35 14.03 -8.87
CA LEU A 138 -0.69 13.40 -8.07
C LEU A 138 -1.29 14.33 -7.01
N LEU A 139 -0.47 15.24 -6.45
CA LEU A 139 -0.89 16.21 -5.44
C LEU A 139 -1.49 17.49 -6.01
N SER A 140 -1.09 17.88 -7.22
CA SER A 140 -1.56 19.12 -7.87
C SER A 140 -2.85 18.91 -8.68
N ASP A 141 -3.07 17.71 -9.22
CA ASP A 141 -4.31 17.36 -9.91
C ASP A 141 -5.35 16.79 -8.94
N GLY A 142 -6.35 17.61 -8.60
CA GLY A 142 -7.44 17.24 -7.69
C GLY A 142 -8.29 16.07 -8.18
N ASN A 143 -8.25 15.70 -9.47
CA ASN A 143 -9.03 14.61 -10.02
C ASN A 143 -8.69 13.26 -9.36
N PHE A 144 -7.42 13.01 -9.04
CA PHE A 144 -7.01 11.76 -8.38
C PHE A 144 -7.64 11.64 -6.99
N LYS A 145 -7.63 12.73 -6.22
CA LYS A 145 -8.26 12.77 -4.90
C LYS A 145 -9.78 12.64 -4.99
N GLU A 146 -10.40 13.32 -5.95
CA GLU A 146 -11.84 13.21 -6.18
C GLU A 146 -12.25 11.77 -6.53
N ASN A 147 -11.50 11.11 -7.42
CA ASN A 147 -11.75 9.73 -7.81
C ASN A 147 -11.52 8.76 -6.65
N ALA A 148 -10.46 8.94 -5.86
CA ALA A 148 -10.23 8.15 -4.66
C ALA A 148 -11.38 8.29 -3.64
N LEU A 149 -11.92 9.50 -3.45
CA LEU A 149 -13.09 9.73 -2.59
C LEU A 149 -14.38 9.11 -3.15
N LYS A 150 -14.57 9.10 -4.47
CA LYS A 150 -15.68 8.38 -5.11
C LYS A 150 -15.58 6.87 -4.85
N LEU A 151 -14.39 6.28 -5.00
CA LEU A 151 -14.17 4.86 -4.70
C LEU A 151 -14.46 4.54 -3.24
N LYS A 152 -13.96 5.36 -2.30
CA LYS A 152 -14.25 5.24 -0.87
C LYS A 152 -15.76 5.19 -0.61
N LYS A 153 -16.50 6.15 -1.16
CA LYS A 153 -17.95 6.23 -1.00
C LYS A 153 -18.65 4.98 -1.55
N MET A 154 -18.21 4.47 -2.70
CA MET A 154 -18.75 3.23 -3.27
C MET A 154 -18.43 2.02 -2.39
N ALA A 155 -17.23 1.94 -1.80
CA ALA A 155 -16.87 0.88 -0.87
C ALA A 155 -17.76 0.91 0.38
N GLU A 156 -17.94 2.07 1.00
CA GLU A 156 -18.83 2.26 2.16
C GLU A 156 -20.29 1.87 1.85
N GLN A 157 -20.78 2.20 0.66
CA GLN A 157 -22.13 1.85 0.22
C GLN A 157 -22.33 0.35 -0.02
N THR A 158 -21.31 -0.36 -0.55
CA THR A 158 -21.45 -1.79 -0.90
C THR A 158 -21.39 -2.70 0.33
N ILE A 159 -20.77 -2.26 1.43
CA ILE A 159 -20.70 -3.01 2.70
C ILE A 159 -21.81 -2.64 3.69
N GLY A 160 -22.54 -1.55 3.46
CA GLY A 160 -23.66 -1.14 4.31
C GLY A 160 -24.84 -2.13 4.29
N PRO A 161 -25.84 -1.98 5.17
CA PRO A 161 -26.97 -2.91 5.30
C PRO A 161 -27.73 -3.19 3.99
N ASP A 162 -27.81 -2.19 3.11
CA ASP A 162 -28.46 -2.31 1.80
C ASP A 162 -27.48 -2.62 0.65
N GLY A 163 -26.20 -2.77 0.95
CA GLY A 163 -25.11 -2.94 0.00
C GLY A 163 -25.06 -4.32 -0.64
N SER A 164 -24.53 -4.38 -1.86
CA SER A 164 -24.45 -5.62 -2.64
C SER A 164 -23.53 -6.66 -1.99
N SER A 165 -22.39 -6.26 -1.45
CA SER A 165 -21.43 -7.16 -0.79
C SER A 165 -22.04 -7.75 0.48
N PHE A 166 -22.72 -6.94 1.29
CA PHE A 166 -23.45 -7.41 2.48
C PHE A 166 -24.53 -8.44 2.12
N LYS A 167 -25.38 -8.11 1.13
CA LYS A 167 -26.42 -9.02 0.63
C LYS A 167 -25.87 -10.32 0.06
N ASN A 168 -24.73 -10.28 -0.63
CA ASN A 168 -24.06 -11.47 -1.14
C ASN A 168 -23.54 -12.35 0.01
N PHE A 169 -22.98 -11.73 1.05
CA PHE A 169 -22.56 -12.45 2.24
C PHE A 169 -23.74 -13.10 2.97
N GLU A 170 -24.87 -12.39 3.14
CA GLU A 170 -26.08 -12.96 3.72
C GLU A 170 -26.60 -14.17 2.92
N LYS A 171 -26.64 -14.07 1.59
CA LYS A 171 -27.02 -15.19 0.72
C LYS A 171 -26.10 -16.40 0.91
N PHE A 172 -24.80 -16.17 1.03
CA PHE A 172 -23.84 -17.24 1.31
C PHE A 172 -24.10 -17.90 2.66
N ILE A 173 -24.35 -17.12 3.72
CA ILE A 173 -24.72 -17.66 5.04
C ILE A 173 -26.03 -18.45 4.98
N MET A 174 -27.02 -17.99 4.23
CA MET A 174 -28.28 -18.73 4.03
C MET A 174 -28.05 -20.04 3.27
N PHE A 175 -27.19 -20.03 2.24
CA PHE A 175 -26.84 -21.22 1.47
C PHE A 175 -26.20 -22.30 2.36
N LEU A 176 -25.30 -21.92 3.27
CA LEU A 176 -24.63 -22.86 4.19
C LEU A 176 -25.54 -23.46 5.27
N LYS A 177 -26.73 -22.89 5.49
CA LYS A 177 -27.71 -23.39 6.48
C LYS A 177 -28.64 -24.47 5.91
N ASN A 178 -28.64 -24.65 4.60
CA ASN A 178 -29.39 -25.68 3.88
C ASN A 178 -28.51 -26.91 3.64
#